data_AF-A0A1F5QDE7-F1
#
_entry.id   AF-A0A1F5QDE7-F1
#
_cell.length_a   1.000
_cell.length_b   1.000
_cell.length_c   1.000
_cell.angle_alpha   90.00
_cell.angle_beta   90.00
_cell.angle_gamma   90.00
#
_symmetry.space_group_name_H-M   'P 1'
#
loop_
_entity.id
_entity.type
_entity.pdbx_description
1 polymer ?
#
loop_
_entity_poly.entity_id
_entity_poly.type
_entity_poly.pdbx_seq_one_letter_code
_entity_poly.pdbx_strand_id
1 'polypeptide(L)'
;MEMQKKKNSNPAYSTQKYINVAEIKENTLILKDGSLRAVIAVSSTNFALKSEDEQNALVAAYQGLLNSLDFPIQILIHSRVLDIEGYLGKLKGLAAGQTNELLRIQMTEYIEYVGRLVEFANIMSKNFYVVVPFSANPVRQTFGSRIKKLLNPVAQIAMNQEDFHRAKTKLDERVNHVMSELGGVGLRSLVLTTEELIELLYESYNLDSAAPLHAESLEGMEISQ
;
A
#
# COMPACT_ATOMS: atom_id res chain seq x y z
N MET A 1 -20.95 33.79 43.64
CA MET A 1 -19.80 33.57 42.74
C MET A 1 -19.59 32.09 42.63
N GLU A 2 -20.10 31.46 41.58
CA GLU A 2 -19.73 30.10 41.21
C GLU A 2 -19.38 30.09 39.73
N MET A 3 -18.10 29.82 39.45
CA MET A 3 -17.60 29.53 38.12
C MET A 3 -18.13 28.16 37.68
N GLN A 4 -18.74 28.09 36.50
CA GLN A 4 -18.76 26.84 35.73
C GLN A 4 -18.22 27.11 34.33
N LYS A 5 -16.92 26.82 34.16
CA LYS A 5 -16.32 26.52 32.86
C LYS A 5 -16.80 25.12 32.45
N LYS A 6 -17.52 25.01 31.33
CA LYS A 6 -17.62 23.74 30.59
C LYS A 6 -16.97 23.89 29.22
N LYS A 7 -15.75 23.39 29.13
CA LYS A 7 -14.99 23.14 27.91
C LYS A 7 -15.37 21.73 27.45
N ASN A 8 -16.27 21.61 26.46
CA ASN A 8 -16.46 20.34 25.75
C ASN A 8 -15.78 20.44 24.40
N SER A 9 -14.53 20.01 24.35
CA SER A 9 -13.87 19.60 23.12
C SER A 9 -14.61 18.39 22.58
N ASN A 10 -15.27 18.54 21.43
CA ASN A 10 -15.77 17.39 20.66
C ASN A 10 -14.57 16.47 20.37
N PRO A 11 -14.58 15.21 20.82
CA PRO A 11 -13.55 14.28 20.40
C PRO A 11 -13.79 13.94 18.93
N ALA A 12 -12.72 13.87 18.14
CA ALA A 12 -12.70 13.63 16.69
C ALA A 12 -13.19 12.21 16.30
N TYR A 13 -14.40 11.86 16.71
CA TYR A 13 -15.12 10.66 16.29
C TYR A 13 -15.97 11.00 15.08
N SER A 14 -15.51 10.76 13.86
CA SER A 14 -16.48 10.60 12.76
C SER A 14 -16.04 9.73 11.59
N THR A 15 -14.74 9.49 11.36
CA THR A 15 -14.31 8.70 10.19
C THR A 15 -13.65 7.37 10.57
N GLN A 16 -12.95 7.30 11.72
CA GLN A 16 -12.29 6.08 12.22
C GLN A 16 -13.26 4.92 12.49
N LYS A 17 -14.56 5.21 12.73
CA LYS A 17 -15.59 4.17 12.94
C LYS A 17 -15.81 3.30 11.70
N TYR A 18 -15.60 3.85 10.51
CA TYR A 18 -15.79 3.16 9.23
C TYR A 18 -14.54 2.38 8.78
N ILE A 19 -13.38 2.65 9.38
CA ILE A 19 -12.15 1.89 9.12
C ILE A 19 -12.27 0.53 9.79
N ASN A 20 -12.23 -0.56 9.04
CA ASN A 20 -12.35 -1.93 9.57
C ASN A 20 -11.06 -2.47 10.22
N VAL A 21 -10.05 -1.62 10.39
CA VAL A 21 -8.79 -1.91 11.08
C VAL A 21 -8.95 -1.59 12.56
N ALA A 22 -8.58 -2.53 13.42
CA ALA A 22 -8.53 -2.37 14.87
C ALA A 22 -7.17 -1.85 15.33
N GLU A 23 -6.09 -2.42 14.81
CA GLU A 23 -4.72 -2.10 15.18
C GLU A 23 -3.77 -2.43 14.02
N ILE A 24 -2.63 -1.75 13.97
CA ILE A 24 -1.50 -2.12 13.09
C ILE A 24 -0.34 -2.45 13.99
N LYS A 25 0.18 -3.67 13.86
CA LYS A 25 1.21 -4.19 14.75
C LYS A 25 2.17 -5.08 13.97
N GLU A 26 3.46 -4.82 14.11
CA GLU A 26 4.54 -5.61 13.52
C GLU A 26 4.30 -5.90 12.02
N ASN A 27 4.06 -4.85 11.24
CA ASN A 27 3.85 -4.91 9.78
C ASN A 27 2.59 -5.70 9.37
N THR A 28 1.64 -5.85 10.28
CA THR A 28 0.39 -6.59 10.07
C THR A 28 -0.80 -5.73 10.47
N LEU A 29 -1.83 -5.70 9.63
CA LEU A 29 -3.12 -5.11 9.97
C LEU A 29 -3.95 -6.14 10.75
N ILE A 30 -4.47 -5.75 11.91
CA ILE A 30 -5.43 -6.50 12.69
C ILE A 30 -6.80 -5.88 12.45
N LEU A 31 -7.73 -6.63 11.88
CA LEU A 31 -9.09 -6.16 11.64
C LEU A 31 -9.97 -6.29 12.89
N LYS A 32 -11.10 -5.57 12.91
CA LYS A 32 -12.06 -5.60 14.03
C LYS A 32 -12.72 -6.97 14.26
N ASP A 33 -12.62 -7.89 13.31
CA ASP A 33 -13.07 -9.28 13.49
C ASP A 33 -11.96 -10.19 14.05
N GLY A 34 -10.76 -9.65 14.29
CA GLY A 34 -9.57 -10.37 14.76
C GLY A 34 -8.80 -11.08 13.66
N SER A 35 -9.20 -10.93 12.38
CA SER A 35 -8.41 -11.44 11.26
C SER A 35 -7.19 -10.56 10.99
N LEU A 36 -6.16 -11.16 10.44
CA LEU A 36 -4.90 -10.50 10.09
C LEU A 36 -4.82 -10.26 8.58
N ARG A 37 -4.17 -9.18 8.18
CA ARG A 37 -3.80 -8.90 6.79
C ARG A 37 -2.36 -8.45 6.73
N ALA A 38 -1.59 -9.05 5.83
CA ALA A 38 -0.33 -8.49 5.36
C ALA A 38 -0.57 -7.82 4.01
N VAL A 39 0.20 -6.78 3.72
CA VAL A 39 0.16 -6.10 2.42
C VAL A 39 1.56 -6.16 1.82
N ILE A 40 1.63 -6.61 0.56
CA ILE A 40 2.86 -6.77 -0.19
C ILE A 40 2.82 -5.73 -1.32
N ALA A 41 3.81 -4.84 -1.40
CA ALA A 41 4.04 -4.01 -2.57
C ALA A 41 4.69 -4.85 -3.66
N VAL A 42 4.23 -4.69 -4.90
CA VAL A 42 4.68 -5.50 -6.04
C VAL A 42 5.09 -4.57 -7.18
N SER A 43 6.25 -4.85 -7.79
CA SER A 43 6.71 -4.12 -8.98
C SER A 43 5.82 -4.43 -10.18
N SER A 44 5.88 -3.57 -11.20
CA SER A 44 5.24 -3.83 -12.49
C SER A 44 6.27 -4.23 -13.55
N THR A 45 5.82 -4.82 -14.65
CA THR A 45 6.65 -5.12 -15.83
C THR A 45 5.89 -4.76 -17.10
N ASN A 46 6.61 -4.29 -18.13
CA ASN A 46 5.99 -3.97 -19.41
C ASN A 46 5.81 -5.23 -20.25
N PHE A 47 4.68 -5.91 -20.05
CA PHE A 47 4.34 -7.15 -20.74
C PHE A 47 4.35 -7.01 -22.27
N ALA A 48 3.85 -5.89 -22.80
CA ALA A 48 3.71 -5.68 -24.25
C ALA A 48 5.05 -5.50 -24.98
N LEU A 49 6.12 -5.09 -24.28
CA LEU A 49 7.44 -4.93 -24.87
C LEU A 49 8.28 -6.22 -24.85
N LYS A 50 7.78 -7.29 -24.24
CA LYS A 50 8.46 -8.58 -24.17
C LYS A 50 8.25 -9.39 -25.45
N SER A 51 9.18 -10.29 -25.73
CA SER A 51 9.03 -11.27 -26.82
C SER A 51 7.86 -12.22 -26.57
N GLU A 52 7.35 -12.87 -27.61
CA GLU A 52 6.23 -13.82 -27.48
C GLU A 52 6.55 -14.98 -26.52
N ASP A 53 7.77 -15.51 -26.57
CA ASP A 53 8.21 -16.57 -25.66
C ASP A 53 8.24 -16.10 -24.20
N GLU A 54 8.74 -14.88 -23.94
CA GLU A 54 8.72 -14.28 -22.60
C GLU A 54 7.30 -13.99 -22.10
N GLN A 55 6.42 -13.51 -22.99
CA GLN A 55 5.01 -13.30 -22.67
C GLN A 55 4.34 -14.62 -22.28
N ASN A 56 4.55 -15.68 -23.07
CA ASN A 56 4.02 -17.02 -22.77
C ASN A 56 4.57 -17.58 -21.45
N ALA A 57 5.87 -17.40 -21.20
CA ALA A 57 6.48 -17.81 -19.93
C ALA A 57 5.87 -17.07 -18.73
N LEU A 58 5.64 -15.75 -18.84
CA LEU A 58 4.98 -14.96 -17.81
C LEU A 58 3.53 -15.39 -17.56
N VAL A 59 2.77 -15.67 -18.62
CA VAL A 59 1.40 -16.17 -18.51
C VAL A 59 1.38 -17.52 -17.78
N ALA A 60 2.28 -18.44 -18.15
CA ALA A 60 2.38 -19.75 -17.49
C ALA A 60 2.79 -19.62 -16.02
N ALA A 61 3.73 -18.73 -15.70
CA ALA A 61 4.13 -18.45 -14.32
C ALA A 61 2.97 -17.84 -13.50
N TYR A 62 2.23 -16.90 -14.08
CA TYR A 62 1.05 -16.31 -13.44
C TYR A 62 -0.07 -17.33 -13.21
N GLN A 63 -0.29 -18.26 -14.14
CA GLN A 63 -1.18 -19.40 -13.93
C GLN A 63 -0.70 -20.29 -12.77
N GLY A 64 0.61 -20.54 -12.68
CA GLY A 64 1.24 -21.25 -11.57
C GLY A 64 0.91 -20.60 -10.22
N LEU A 65 1.13 -19.28 -10.11
CA LEU A 65 0.75 -18.49 -8.93
C LEU A 65 -0.73 -18.68 -8.58
N LEU A 66 -1.65 -18.52 -9.54
CA LEU A 66 -3.08 -18.65 -9.25
C LEU A 66 -3.47 -20.07 -8.79
N ASN A 67 -2.83 -21.09 -9.35
CA ASN A 67 -3.08 -22.49 -8.99
C ASN A 67 -2.45 -22.89 -7.66
N SER A 68 -1.42 -22.17 -7.19
CA SER A 68 -0.74 -22.46 -5.93
C SER A 68 -1.44 -21.84 -4.70
N LEU A 69 -2.42 -20.96 -4.91
CA LEU A 69 -3.16 -20.30 -3.83
C LEU A 69 -4.28 -21.20 -3.27
N ASP A 70 -4.19 -21.55 -1.99
CA ASP A 70 -5.25 -22.22 -1.22
C ASP A 70 -6.05 -21.25 -0.33
N PHE A 71 -5.79 -19.94 -0.44
CA PHE A 71 -6.49 -18.86 0.24
C PHE A 71 -6.79 -17.70 -0.73
N PRO A 72 -7.84 -16.89 -0.46
CA PRO A 72 -8.12 -15.73 -1.30
C PRO A 72 -7.03 -14.69 -1.11
N ILE A 73 -6.54 -14.10 -2.19
CA ILE A 73 -5.75 -12.87 -2.15
C ILE A 73 -6.59 -11.72 -2.71
N GLN A 74 -6.25 -10.50 -2.33
CA GLN A 74 -6.81 -9.31 -2.96
C GLN A 74 -5.71 -8.54 -3.66
N ILE A 75 -5.93 -8.24 -4.94
CA ILE A 75 -5.06 -7.35 -5.71
C ILE A 75 -5.65 -5.95 -5.62
N LEU A 76 -4.86 -5.00 -5.13
CA LEU A 76 -5.21 -3.59 -5.03
C LEU A 76 -4.33 -2.79 -5.98
N ILE A 77 -4.95 -2.00 -6.84
CA ILE A 77 -4.27 -1.08 -7.74
C ILE A 77 -4.61 0.33 -7.27
N HIS A 78 -3.60 1.08 -6.87
CA HIS A 78 -3.75 2.45 -6.42
C HIS A 78 -3.18 3.38 -7.49
N SER A 79 -4.04 4.17 -8.12
CA SER A 79 -3.65 5.11 -9.17
C SER A 79 -3.72 6.54 -8.64
N ARG A 80 -2.66 7.32 -8.90
CA ARG A 80 -2.55 8.72 -8.46
C ARG A 80 -1.95 9.58 -9.55
N VAL A 81 -2.27 10.87 -9.54
CA VAL A 81 -1.58 11.85 -10.38
C VAL A 81 -0.10 11.79 -10.04
N LEU A 82 0.75 11.73 -11.06
CA LEU A 82 2.19 11.72 -10.89
C LEU A 82 2.63 13.06 -10.29
N ASP A 83 3.18 13.01 -9.08
CA ASP A 83 3.82 14.18 -8.48
C ASP A 83 5.25 14.34 -9.01
N ILE A 84 5.48 15.44 -9.72
CA ILE A 84 6.80 15.82 -10.24
C ILE A 84 7.36 17.06 -9.55
N GLU A 85 6.70 17.60 -8.52
CA GLU A 85 7.07 18.87 -7.89
C GLU A 85 8.49 18.81 -7.32
N GLY A 86 8.86 17.69 -6.68
CA GLY A 86 10.22 17.45 -6.20
C GLY A 86 11.26 17.43 -7.34
N TYR A 87 10.95 16.79 -8.46
CA TYR A 87 11.82 16.75 -9.64
C TYR A 87 11.99 18.14 -10.27
N LEU A 88 10.89 18.87 -10.48
CA LEU A 88 10.92 20.24 -10.98
C LEU A 88 11.65 21.18 -10.02
N GLY A 89 11.53 20.98 -8.71
CA GLY A 89 12.28 21.69 -7.68
C GLY A 89 13.79 21.49 -7.80
N LYS A 90 14.24 20.24 -7.99
CA LYS A 90 15.66 19.91 -8.26
C LYS A 90 16.16 20.64 -9.52
N LEU A 91 15.38 20.61 -10.61
CA LEU A 91 15.74 21.30 -11.85
C LEU A 91 15.82 22.82 -11.70
N LYS A 92 14.88 23.42 -10.95
CA LYS A 92 14.91 24.86 -10.64
C LYS A 92 16.18 25.24 -9.86
N GLY A 93 16.59 24.41 -8.90
CA GLY A 93 17.84 24.59 -8.18
C GLY A 93 19.07 24.56 -9.09
N LEU A 94 19.12 23.61 -10.03
CA LEU A 94 20.20 23.52 -11.04
C LEU A 94 20.20 24.73 -11.99
N ALA A 95 19.02 25.17 -12.44
CA ALA A 95 18.89 26.33 -13.32
C ALA A 95 19.36 27.63 -12.64
N ALA A 96 19.08 27.81 -11.35
CA ALA A 96 19.54 28.95 -10.58
C ALA A 96 21.07 29.00 -10.41
N GLY A 97 21.72 27.83 -10.37
CA GLY A 97 23.18 27.70 -10.28
C GLY A 97 23.92 27.84 -11.62
N GLN A 98 23.19 27.94 -12.74
CA GLN A 98 23.80 27.98 -14.07
C GLN A 98 24.39 29.37 -14.38
N THR A 99 25.65 29.40 -14.78
CA THR A 99 26.38 30.65 -15.11
C THR A 99 26.17 31.07 -16.56
N ASN A 100 25.87 30.12 -17.45
CA ASN A 100 25.58 30.37 -18.85
C ASN A 100 24.10 30.74 -19.04
N GLU A 101 23.83 31.97 -19.51
CA GLU A 101 22.48 32.48 -19.67
C GLU A 101 21.63 31.65 -20.66
N LEU A 102 22.21 31.22 -21.78
CA LEU A 102 21.48 30.44 -22.77
C LEU A 102 21.02 29.09 -22.18
N LEU A 103 21.89 28.44 -21.41
CA LEU A 103 21.55 27.18 -20.74
C LEU A 103 20.49 27.38 -19.65
N ARG A 104 20.53 28.51 -18.94
CA ARG A 104 19.52 28.85 -17.92
C ARG A 104 18.14 29.05 -18.53
N ILE A 105 18.07 29.76 -19.66
CA ILE A 105 16.81 29.95 -20.41
C ILE A 105 16.27 28.59 -20.88
N GLN A 106 17.12 27.76 -21.50
CA GLN A 106 16.71 26.43 -21.98
C GLN A 106 16.21 25.51 -20.86
N MET A 107 16.86 25.52 -19.69
CA MET A 107 16.39 24.76 -18.54
C MET A 107 15.03 25.26 -18.04
N THR A 108 14.81 26.57 -18.04
CA THR A 108 13.54 27.15 -17.60
C THR A 108 12.40 26.78 -18.54
N GLU A 109 12.62 26.87 -19.85
CA GLU A 109 11.65 26.43 -20.87
C GLU A 109 11.33 24.94 -20.76
N TYR A 110 12.35 24.10 -20.51
CA TYR A 110 12.16 22.67 -20.28
C TYR A 110 11.32 22.38 -19.03
N ILE A 111 11.62 23.04 -17.90
CA ILE A 111 10.85 22.91 -16.65
C ILE A 111 9.38 23.27 -16.88
N GLU A 112 9.11 24.37 -17.57
CA GLU A 112 7.75 24.78 -17.90
C GLU A 112 7.04 23.81 -18.86
N TYR A 113 7.76 23.33 -19.88
CA TYR A 113 7.22 22.36 -20.83
C TYR A 113 6.82 21.07 -20.13
N VAL A 114 7.70 20.50 -19.30
CA VAL A 114 7.41 19.28 -18.54
C VAL A 114 6.25 19.50 -17.58
N GLY A 115 6.23 20.63 -16.85
CA GLY A 115 5.11 20.98 -15.97
C GLY A 115 3.77 21.00 -16.70
N ARG A 116 3.69 21.71 -17.84
CA ARG A 116 2.48 21.77 -18.67
C ARG A 116 2.10 20.41 -19.24
N LEU A 117 3.09 19.60 -19.65
CA LEU A 117 2.86 18.27 -20.22
C LEU A 117 2.19 17.35 -19.19
N VAL A 118 2.70 17.32 -17.96
CA VAL A 118 2.14 16.46 -16.90
C VAL A 118 0.73 16.91 -16.49
N GLU A 119 0.51 18.22 -16.39
CA GLU A 119 -0.81 18.79 -16.08
C GLU A 119 -1.84 18.48 -17.18
N PHE A 120 -1.46 18.65 -18.45
CA PHE A 120 -2.36 18.41 -19.58
C PHE A 120 -2.62 16.92 -19.83
N ALA A 121 -1.58 16.09 -19.78
CA ALA A 121 -1.69 14.67 -20.05
C ALA A 121 -2.28 13.88 -18.87
N ASN A 122 -2.46 14.51 -17.71
CA ASN A 122 -2.97 13.90 -16.49
C ASN A 122 -2.28 12.56 -16.19
N ILE A 123 -0.94 12.58 -16.21
CA ILE A 123 -0.12 11.37 -16.11
C ILE A 123 -0.33 10.74 -14.73
N MET A 124 -0.61 9.44 -14.70
CA MET A 124 -0.88 8.69 -13.46
C MET A 124 0.29 7.77 -13.13
N SER A 125 0.70 7.75 -11.87
CA SER A 125 1.47 6.65 -11.28
C SER A 125 0.53 5.56 -10.78
N LYS A 126 0.94 4.29 -10.90
CA LYS A 126 0.18 3.13 -10.43
C LYS A 126 1.04 2.29 -9.49
N ASN A 127 0.59 2.19 -8.25
CA ASN A 127 1.15 1.30 -7.25
C ASN A 127 0.31 0.03 -7.18
N PHE A 128 0.98 -1.13 -7.10
CA PHE A 128 0.34 -2.44 -7.06
C PHE A 128 0.60 -3.10 -5.72
N TYR A 129 -0.47 -3.59 -5.10
CA TYR A 129 -0.40 -4.27 -3.81
C TYR A 129 -1.14 -5.60 -3.85
N VAL A 130 -0.62 -6.59 -3.13
CA VAL A 130 -1.29 -7.86 -2.86
C VAL A 130 -1.54 -7.95 -1.37
N VAL A 131 -2.82 -8.08 -1.00
CA VAL A 131 -3.26 -8.22 0.38
C VAL A 131 -3.48 -9.70 0.68
N VAL A 132 -2.73 -10.22 1.66
CA VAL A 132 -2.75 -11.62 2.08
C VAL A 132 -3.53 -11.76 3.38
N PRO A 133 -4.63 -12.52 3.42
CA PRO A 133 -5.42 -12.72 4.61
C PRO A 133 -5.00 -13.94 5.43
N PHE A 134 -5.10 -13.80 6.75
CA PHE A 134 -5.11 -14.92 7.68
C PHE A 134 -6.22 -14.75 8.71
N SER A 135 -6.91 -15.83 9.06
CA SER A 135 -7.89 -15.84 10.14
C SER A 135 -7.72 -17.12 10.95
N ALA A 136 -7.41 -17.00 12.25
CA ALA A 136 -7.24 -18.15 13.15
C ALA A 136 -8.54 -18.96 13.31
N ASN A 137 -9.69 -18.37 13.02
CA ASN A 137 -10.98 -19.04 12.96
C ASN A 137 -11.55 -18.95 11.54
N PRO A 138 -11.30 -19.94 10.65
CA PRO A 138 -12.01 -20.01 9.37
C PRO A 138 -13.48 -20.27 9.69
N VAL A 139 -14.31 -19.25 9.54
CA VAL A 139 -15.73 -19.32 9.85
C VAL A 139 -16.43 -20.20 8.80
N ARG A 140 -16.44 -21.52 9.00
CA ARG A 140 -17.65 -22.31 8.75
C ARG A 140 -18.65 -21.88 9.82
N GLN A 141 -19.53 -20.97 9.43
CA GLN A 141 -20.43 -20.24 10.32
C GLN A 141 -21.57 -21.13 10.82
N THR A 142 -21.32 -21.96 11.84
CA THR A 142 -22.42 -22.64 12.54
C THR A 142 -23.19 -21.60 13.37
N PHE A 143 -24.48 -21.42 13.05
CA PHE A 143 -25.39 -20.42 13.62
C PHE A 143 -25.38 -20.32 15.16
N GLY A 144 -25.03 -21.41 15.87
CA GLY A 144 -24.97 -21.46 17.34
C GLY A 144 -23.84 -20.67 18.02
N SER A 145 -22.78 -20.25 17.30
CA SER A 145 -21.64 -19.54 17.90
C SER A 145 -21.85 -18.02 18.04
N ARG A 146 -22.89 -17.45 17.42
CA ARG A 146 -23.14 -16.00 17.39
C ARG A 146 -23.37 -15.38 18.78
N ILE A 147 -23.96 -16.14 19.72
CA ILE A 147 -24.37 -15.58 21.02
C ILE A 147 -23.19 -15.39 21.97
N LYS A 148 -22.13 -16.22 21.89
CA LYS A 148 -20.96 -16.14 22.79
C LYS A 148 -19.87 -15.18 22.29
N LYS A 149 -19.80 -14.95 20.97
CA LYS A 149 -18.79 -14.08 20.32
C LYS A 149 -19.17 -12.61 20.20
N LEU A 150 -20.41 -12.24 20.55
CA LEU A 150 -20.85 -10.84 20.53
C LEU A 150 -20.24 -9.97 21.65
N LEU A 151 -19.45 -10.56 22.56
CA LEU A 151 -18.94 -9.87 23.75
C LEU A 151 -17.52 -9.28 23.62
N ASN A 152 -16.66 -9.72 22.68
CA ASN A 152 -15.45 -8.99 22.20
C ASN A 152 -14.45 -9.94 21.49
N PRO A 153 -14.52 -10.12 20.16
CA PRO A 153 -13.49 -10.86 19.42
C PRO A 153 -12.16 -10.08 19.32
N VAL A 154 -12.21 -8.73 19.30
CA VAL A 154 -11.03 -7.86 19.27
C VAL A 154 -10.17 -8.02 20.52
N ALA A 155 -10.80 -8.15 21.69
CA ALA A 155 -10.07 -8.26 22.95
C ALA A 155 -9.29 -9.58 23.06
N GLN A 156 -9.75 -10.70 22.51
CA GLN A 156 -9.04 -11.97 22.70
C GLN A 156 -7.77 -12.09 21.85
N ILE A 157 -7.76 -11.57 20.63
CA ILE A 157 -6.58 -11.66 19.75
C ILE A 157 -5.62 -10.48 20.01
N ALA A 158 -6.13 -9.30 20.36
CA ALA A 158 -5.29 -8.17 20.77
C ALA A 158 -4.71 -8.36 22.20
N MET A 159 -5.41 -9.05 23.12
CA MET A 159 -4.92 -9.23 24.51
C MET A 159 -4.02 -10.46 24.70
N ASN A 160 -4.03 -11.46 23.81
CA ASN A 160 -3.21 -12.67 23.98
C ASN A 160 -2.03 -12.68 23.00
N GLN A 161 -0.88 -12.17 23.45
CA GLN A 161 0.33 -11.98 22.64
C GLN A 161 0.82 -13.28 21.98
N GLU A 162 0.65 -14.43 22.65
CA GLU A 162 1.00 -15.74 22.10
C GLU A 162 0.13 -16.15 20.90
N ASP A 163 -1.17 -15.89 20.96
CA ASP A 163 -2.09 -16.22 19.86
C ASP A 163 -1.84 -15.33 18.63
N PHE A 164 -1.50 -14.06 18.87
CA PHE A 164 -1.09 -13.15 17.81
C PHE A 164 0.18 -13.64 17.11
N HIS A 165 1.25 -13.98 17.86
CA HIS A 165 2.49 -14.47 17.25
C HIS A 165 2.25 -15.76 16.45
N ARG A 166 1.45 -16.70 16.97
CA ARG A 166 1.11 -17.93 16.23
C ARG A 166 0.37 -17.63 14.93
N ALA A 167 -0.62 -16.73 14.98
CA ALA A 167 -1.38 -16.31 13.80
C ALA A 167 -0.50 -15.57 12.79
N LYS A 168 0.41 -14.72 13.27
CA LYS A 168 1.38 -13.99 12.46
C LYS A 168 2.35 -14.95 11.76
N THR A 169 2.90 -15.94 12.46
CA THR A 169 3.75 -16.97 11.81
C THR A 169 3.04 -17.66 10.65
N LYS A 170 1.75 -17.98 10.81
CA LYS A 170 0.95 -18.56 9.72
C LYS A 170 0.64 -17.58 8.59
N LEU A 171 0.47 -16.30 8.89
CA LEU A 171 0.37 -15.26 7.88
C LEU A 171 1.69 -15.11 7.12
N ASP A 172 2.83 -15.11 7.81
CA ASP A 172 4.17 -14.98 7.22
C ASP A 172 4.48 -16.16 6.31
N GLU A 173 4.08 -17.39 6.67
CA GLU A 173 4.14 -18.56 5.78
C GLU A 173 3.40 -18.29 4.44
N ARG A 174 2.19 -17.72 4.50
CA ARG A 174 1.41 -17.37 3.30
C ARG A 174 2.04 -16.24 2.51
N VAL A 175 2.57 -15.23 3.20
CA VAL A 175 3.25 -14.08 2.57
C VAL A 175 4.48 -14.56 1.81
N ASN A 176 5.32 -15.38 2.44
CA ASN A 176 6.52 -15.94 1.81
C ASN A 176 6.18 -16.81 0.61
N HIS A 177 5.10 -17.61 0.69
CA HIS A 177 4.58 -18.35 -0.45
C HIS A 177 4.23 -17.42 -1.62
N VAL A 178 3.40 -16.40 -1.38
CA VAL A 178 3.00 -15.43 -2.41
C VAL A 178 4.21 -14.69 -2.98
N MET A 179 5.16 -14.25 -2.16
CA MET A 179 6.36 -13.55 -2.61
C MET A 179 7.26 -14.44 -3.49
N SER A 180 7.41 -15.71 -3.13
CA SER A 180 8.17 -16.69 -3.93
C SER A 180 7.54 -16.90 -5.30
N GLU A 181 6.22 -17.07 -5.34
CA GLU A 181 5.47 -17.26 -6.58
C GLU A 181 5.51 -16.01 -7.47
N LEU A 182 5.36 -14.81 -6.89
CA LEU A 182 5.54 -13.53 -7.59
C LEU A 182 6.95 -13.37 -8.15
N GLY A 183 7.97 -13.80 -7.41
CA GLY A 183 9.36 -13.83 -7.87
C GLY A 183 9.56 -14.76 -9.07
N GLY A 184 8.84 -15.89 -9.11
CA GLY A 184 8.79 -16.79 -10.28
C GLY A 184 8.18 -16.15 -11.53
N VAL A 185 7.26 -15.20 -11.36
CA VAL A 185 6.73 -14.34 -12.44
C VAL A 185 7.71 -13.21 -12.81
N GLY A 186 8.85 -13.09 -12.13
CA GLY A 186 9.81 -12.00 -12.36
C GLY A 186 9.38 -10.66 -11.75
N LEU A 187 8.43 -10.68 -10.81
CA LEU A 187 7.99 -9.49 -10.09
C LEU A 187 8.75 -9.39 -8.75
N ARG A 188 9.28 -8.20 -8.46
CA ARG A 188 9.86 -7.90 -7.14
C ARG A 188 8.72 -7.63 -6.17
N SER A 189 8.88 -8.09 -4.94
CA SER A 189 7.88 -7.89 -3.89
C SER A 189 8.55 -7.54 -2.56
N LEU A 190 7.94 -6.64 -1.79
CA LEU A 190 8.32 -6.35 -0.40
C LEU A 190 7.06 -6.28 0.48
N VAL A 191 7.18 -6.75 1.71
CA VAL A 191 6.12 -6.60 2.71
C VAL A 191 6.14 -5.17 3.24
N LEU A 192 4.98 -4.51 3.25
CA LEU A 192 4.87 -3.16 3.79
C LEU A 192 5.13 -3.14 5.29
N THR A 193 5.92 -2.15 5.70
CA THR A 193 6.18 -1.84 7.10
C THR A 193 4.96 -1.21 7.77
N THR A 194 4.99 -1.14 9.10
CA THR A 194 3.92 -0.49 9.88
C THR A 194 3.68 0.97 9.45
N GLU A 195 4.74 1.69 9.12
CA GLU A 195 4.67 3.09 8.65
C GLU A 195 3.99 3.17 7.29
N GLU A 196 4.44 2.37 6.32
CA GLU A 196 3.86 2.30 4.97
C GLU A 196 2.40 1.81 4.98
N LEU A 197 2.02 0.95 5.93
CA LEU A 197 0.63 0.52 6.12
C LEU A 197 -0.26 1.66 6.63
N ILE A 198 0.23 2.46 7.57
CA ILE A 198 -0.47 3.65 8.07
C ILE A 198 -0.68 4.63 6.92
N GLU A 199 0.37 4.88 6.14
CA GLU A 199 0.33 5.76 4.98
C GLU A 199 -0.67 5.24 3.94
N LEU A 200 -0.57 3.98 3.51
CA LEU A 200 -1.50 3.36 2.55
C LEU A 200 -2.97 3.49 2.99
N LEU A 201 -3.26 3.31 4.29
CA LEU A 201 -4.60 3.49 4.82
C LEU A 201 -5.01 4.96 4.77
N TYR A 202 -4.19 5.87 5.29
CA TYR A 202 -4.47 7.31 5.26
C TYR A 202 -4.76 7.79 3.84
N GLU A 203 -3.94 7.34 2.90
CA GLU A 203 -4.05 7.56 1.48
C GLU A 203 -5.35 7.02 0.87
N SER A 204 -5.75 5.80 1.24
CA SER A 204 -6.96 5.16 0.74
C SER A 204 -8.24 5.83 1.24
N TYR A 205 -8.19 6.51 2.40
CA TYR A 205 -9.34 7.22 2.96
C TYR A 205 -9.36 8.72 2.63
N ASN A 206 -8.27 9.28 2.12
CA ASN A 206 -8.14 10.70 1.77
C ASN A 206 -7.68 10.89 0.32
N LEU A 207 -8.50 10.42 -0.64
CA LEU A 207 -8.19 10.50 -2.07
C LEU A 207 -7.93 11.95 -2.57
N ASP A 208 -8.56 12.95 -1.93
CA ASP A 208 -8.47 14.36 -2.35
C ASP A 208 -7.42 15.19 -1.60
N SER A 209 -6.81 14.67 -0.52
CA SER A 209 -6.01 15.47 0.43
C SER A 209 -4.66 14.88 0.83
N ALA A 210 -4.34 13.68 0.37
CA ALA A 210 -3.01 13.12 0.57
C ALA A 210 -2.04 13.77 -0.41
N ALA A 211 -1.32 14.81 0.05
CA ALA A 211 -0.03 15.12 -0.55
C ALA A 211 0.79 13.82 -0.53
N PRO A 212 1.31 13.35 -1.68
CA PRO A 212 2.24 12.25 -1.64
C PRO A 212 3.49 12.71 -0.91
N LEU A 213 4.19 11.81 -0.19
CA LEU A 213 5.66 11.64 -0.25
C LEU A 213 6.22 10.92 0.98
N HIS A 214 6.83 9.76 0.74
CA HIS A 214 8.29 9.57 0.72
C HIS A 214 8.66 8.64 -0.45
N ALA A 215 9.05 9.23 -1.59
CA ALA A 215 9.50 8.47 -2.77
C ALA A 215 10.84 7.71 -2.56
N GLU A 216 11.54 7.98 -1.45
CA GLU A 216 12.84 7.36 -1.15
C GLU A 216 12.75 5.86 -0.82
N SER A 217 11.60 5.35 -0.35
CA SER A 217 11.47 3.91 -0.04
C SER A 217 11.15 3.03 -1.26
N LEU A 218 10.70 3.62 -2.38
CA LEU A 218 10.27 2.90 -3.58
C LEU A 218 11.20 3.11 -4.80
N GLU A 219 12.11 4.09 -4.76
CA GLU A 219 13.11 4.35 -5.83
C GLU A 219 13.99 3.12 -6.13
N GLY A 220 14.16 2.20 -5.18
CA GLY A 220 14.90 0.94 -5.37
C GLY A 220 14.14 -0.17 -6.11
N MET A 221 12.84 0.02 -6.40
CA MET A 221 12.01 -0.98 -7.08
C MET A 221 11.83 -0.75 -8.58
N GLU A 222 12.14 0.44 -9.07
CA GLU A 222 12.07 0.72 -10.51
C GLU A 222 13.22 0.00 -11.22
N ILE A 223 12.86 -0.79 -12.22
CA ILE A 223 13.82 -1.48 -13.06
C ILE A 223 14.35 -0.43 -14.05
N SER A 224 15.63 -0.10 -13.92
CA SER A 224 16.40 0.53 -14.99
C SER A 224 16.25 -0.30 -16.27
N GLN A 225 15.93 0.39 -17.36
CA GLN A 225 15.75 -0.16 -18.71
C GLN A 225 16.94 -1.00 -19.17
#